data_AF-A0A4P7VC04-F1
#
_entry.id   AF-A0A4P7VC04-F1
#
_cell.length_a   1.000
_cell.length_b   1.000
_cell.length_c   1.000
_cell.angle_alpha   90.00
_cell.angle_beta   90.00
_cell.angle_gamma   90.00
#
_symmetry.space_group_name_H-M   'P 1'
#
loop_
_entity.id
_entity.type
_entity.pdbx_description
1 polymer ?
#
loop_
_entity_poly.entity_id
_entity_poly.type
_entity_poly.pdbx_seq_one_letter_code
_entity_poly.pdbx_strand_id
1 'polypeptide(L)'
;MDYQAAATIIDRNSGLYDITTNEGRERRRLFFSTQGYICEFAPRSRRRGYIIPQSTVANWLGVVKVEKPEANIVEKFRRYASRATFPSAFVRKCLMADPTKGCYENRLTTGTRIDGEIISLKAVERHAPWAVEEFRKALAERCAYHSGRFDFRGYDGTLWIEIADKDDGYYRKGDIKAGLSKEYRGCGNGYYYLLIDNEHFIGVDID
;
A
#
# COMPACT_ATOMS: atom_id res chain seq x y z
N MET A 1 -18.97 -24.75 -21.14
CA MET A 1 -17.98 -25.46 -20.29
C MET A 1 -18.76 -26.24 -19.25
N ASP A 2 -18.25 -27.39 -18.83
CA ASP A 2 -18.86 -28.17 -17.76
C ASP A 2 -18.78 -27.44 -16.40
N TYR A 3 -19.87 -27.50 -15.62
CA TYR A 3 -19.95 -26.79 -14.34
C TYR A 3 -18.91 -27.33 -13.34
N GLN A 4 -18.69 -28.64 -13.30
CA GLN A 4 -17.74 -29.26 -12.38
C GLN A 4 -16.31 -28.88 -12.75
N ALA A 5 -16.00 -28.77 -14.04
CA ALA A 5 -14.71 -28.26 -14.52
C ALA A 5 -14.47 -26.81 -14.05
N ALA A 6 -15.45 -25.92 -14.23
CA ALA A 6 -15.35 -24.54 -13.74
C ALA A 6 -15.24 -24.46 -12.21
N ALA A 7 -16.01 -25.29 -11.49
CA ALA A 7 -15.99 -25.36 -10.03
C ALA A 7 -14.61 -25.80 -9.53
N THR A 8 -13.98 -26.78 -10.18
CA THR A 8 -12.64 -27.27 -9.81
C THR A 8 -11.56 -26.19 -9.96
N ILE A 9 -11.66 -25.35 -11.00
CA ILE A 9 -10.71 -24.24 -11.22
C ILE A 9 -10.87 -23.13 -10.15
N ILE A 10 -12.09 -22.92 -9.67
CA ILE A 10 -12.45 -21.84 -8.75
C ILE A 10 -12.37 -22.27 -7.27
N ASP A 11 -12.52 -23.57 -7.00
CA ASP A 11 -12.49 -24.11 -5.64
C ASP A 11 -11.18 -23.76 -4.95
N ARG A 12 -11.30 -23.26 -3.72
CA ARG A 12 -10.19 -22.74 -2.90
C ARG A 12 -9.32 -21.65 -3.56
N ASN A 13 -9.73 -21.12 -4.72
CA ASN A 13 -8.91 -20.26 -5.55
C ASN A 13 -9.56 -18.91 -5.87
N SER A 14 -10.46 -18.40 -5.02
CA SER A 14 -11.21 -17.15 -5.24
C SER A 14 -10.35 -15.98 -5.74
N GLY A 15 -10.92 -15.12 -6.59
CA GLY A 15 -10.15 -14.06 -7.22
C GLY A 15 -10.81 -13.41 -8.42
N LEU A 16 -9.99 -12.80 -9.25
CA LEU A 16 -10.39 -12.22 -10.54
C LEU A 16 -10.13 -13.25 -11.64
N TYR A 17 -11.08 -13.41 -12.55
CA TYR A 17 -11.01 -14.38 -13.63
C TYR A 17 -11.36 -13.71 -14.96
N ASP A 18 -10.66 -14.11 -16.01
CA ASP A 18 -11.05 -13.85 -17.39
C ASP A 18 -11.87 -15.05 -17.89
N ILE A 19 -13.11 -14.78 -18.27
CA ILE A 19 -14.08 -15.74 -18.78
C ILE A 19 -14.19 -15.50 -20.28
N THR A 20 -14.00 -16.54 -21.08
CA THR A 20 -14.26 -16.49 -22.51
C THR A 20 -15.65 -17.06 -22.77
N THR A 21 -16.49 -16.33 -23.49
CA THR A 21 -17.83 -16.74 -23.94
C THR A 21 -17.90 -16.61 -25.47
N ASN A 22 -19.02 -17.02 -26.09
CA ASN A 22 -19.24 -16.80 -27.52
C ASN A 22 -19.33 -15.31 -27.90
N GLU A 23 -19.66 -14.44 -26.94
CA GLU A 23 -19.83 -13.00 -27.15
C GLU A 23 -18.53 -12.21 -26.90
N GLY A 24 -17.50 -12.84 -26.34
CA GLY A 24 -16.19 -12.23 -26.11
C GLY A 24 -15.56 -12.63 -24.79
N ARG A 25 -14.72 -11.75 -24.25
CA ARG A 25 -14.10 -11.93 -22.92
C ARG A 25 -14.74 -11.02 -21.89
N GLU A 26 -15.08 -11.60 -20.76
CA GLU A 26 -15.59 -10.90 -19.58
C GLU A 26 -14.64 -11.10 -18.40
N ARG A 27 -14.58 -10.10 -17.52
CA ARG A 27 -13.74 -10.15 -16.33
C ARG A 27 -14.60 -10.10 -15.07
N ARG A 28 -14.58 -11.16 -14.28
CA ARG A 28 -15.44 -11.31 -13.10
C ARG A 28 -14.67 -11.71 -11.85
N ARG A 29 -15.19 -11.31 -10.69
CA ARG A 29 -14.62 -11.69 -9.38
C ARG A 29 -15.35 -12.90 -8.84
N LEU A 30 -14.76 -14.08 -8.93
CA LEU A 30 -15.42 -15.34 -8.60
C LEU A 30 -14.91 -15.95 -7.29
N PHE A 31 -15.78 -16.71 -6.64
CA PHE A 31 -15.43 -17.58 -5.53
C PHE A 31 -16.33 -18.82 -5.51
N PHE A 32 -15.86 -19.86 -4.85
CA PHE A 32 -16.66 -21.05 -4.56
C PHE A 32 -17.24 -20.92 -3.14
N SER A 33 -18.55 -21.04 -3.01
CA SER A 33 -19.24 -20.95 -1.73
C SER A 33 -19.14 -22.27 -0.96
N THR A 34 -19.30 -22.21 0.36
CA THR A 34 -19.34 -23.40 1.23
C THR A 34 -20.53 -24.32 0.94
N GLN A 35 -21.55 -23.82 0.24
CA GLN A 35 -22.72 -24.57 -0.21
C GLN A 35 -22.51 -25.25 -1.57
N GLY A 36 -21.31 -25.16 -2.16
CA GLY A 36 -20.98 -25.85 -3.41
C GLY A 36 -21.32 -25.09 -4.69
N TYR A 37 -21.58 -23.78 -4.61
CA TYR A 37 -21.93 -22.96 -5.77
C TYR A 37 -20.79 -22.02 -6.19
N ILE A 38 -20.61 -21.87 -7.50
CA ILE A 38 -19.84 -20.78 -8.11
C ILE A 38 -20.62 -19.47 -7.94
N CYS A 39 -19.96 -18.47 -7.36
CA CYS A 39 -20.54 -17.17 -7.05
C CYS A 39 -19.67 -16.01 -7.57
N GLU A 40 -20.32 -14.89 -7.89
CA GLU A 40 -19.66 -13.62 -8.18
C GLU A 40 -19.71 -12.69 -6.97
N PHE A 41 -18.57 -12.12 -6.57
CA PHE A 41 -18.52 -11.15 -5.48
C PHE A 41 -19.38 -9.92 -5.80
N ALA A 42 -20.19 -9.50 -4.82
CA ALA A 42 -20.94 -8.25 -4.93
C ALA A 42 -19.97 -7.05 -5.05
N PRO A 43 -20.39 -5.93 -5.66
CA PRO A 43 -19.57 -4.72 -5.75
C PRO A 43 -18.99 -4.33 -4.38
N ARG A 44 -17.67 -4.09 -4.33
CA ARG A 44 -16.90 -3.74 -3.11
C ARG A 44 -16.90 -4.78 -1.98
N SER A 45 -17.55 -5.93 -2.17
CA SER A 45 -17.56 -7.01 -1.20
C SER A 45 -16.34 -7.92 -1.36
N ARG A 46 -15.83 -8.43 -0.23
CA ARG A 46 -14.79 -9.47 -0.16
C ARG A 46 -15.29 -10.77 0.49
N ARG A 47 -16.56 -10.82 0.90
CA ARG A 47 -17.13 -11.93 1.70
C ARG A 47 -18.47 -12.44 1.19
N ARG A 48 -19.19 -11.65 0.40
CA ARG A 48 -20.56 -11.91 -0.07
C ARG A 48 -20.67 -11.71 -1.56
N GLY A 49 -21.60 -12.41 -2.18
CA GLY A 49 -21.83 -12.37 -3.61
C GLY A 49 -23.13 -13.07 -4.01
N TYR A 50 -23.30 -13.24 -5.31
CA TYR A 50 -24.49 -13.83 -5.92
C TYR A 50 -24.12 -15.15 -6.60
N ILE A 51 -25.00 -16.14 -6.48
CA ILE A 51 -24.83 -17.43 -7.18
C ILE A 51 -24.91 -17.17 -8.69
N ILE A 52 -23.98 -17.76 -9.44
CA ILE A 52 -24.05 -17.77 -10.89
C ILE A 52 -24.86 -19.00 -11.31
N PRO A 53 -25.95 -18.83 -12.08
CA PRO A 53 -26.73 -19.96 -12.59
C PRO A 53 -25.88 -20.93 -13.41
N GLN A 54 -26.16 -22.22 -13.29
CA GLN A 54 -25.45 -23.26 -14.04
C GLN A 54 -25.56 -23.07 -15.56
N SER A 55 -26.69 -22.56 -16.05
CA SER A 55 -26.90 -22.21 -17.45
C SER A 55 -25.93 -21.12 -17.93
N THR A 56 -25.61 -20.15 -17.08
CA THR A 56 -24.62 -19.12 -17.40
C THR A 56 -23.22 -19.71 -17.52
N VAL A 57 -22.83 -20.61 -16.61
CA VAL A 57 -21.52 -21.30 -16.66
C VAL A 57 -21.42 -22.23 -17.87
N ALA A 58 -22.53 -22.87 -18.27
CA ALA A 58 -22.57 -23.71 -19.45
C ALA A 58 -22.16 -22.95 -20.73
N ASN A 59 -22.46 -21.64 -20.81
CA ASN A 59 -22.09 -20.77 -21.93
C ASN A 59 -20.62 -20.33 -21.94
N TRP A 60 -19.84 -20.65 -20.90
CA TRP A 60 -18.42 -20.32 -20.88
C TRP A 60 -17.63 -21.26 -21.79
N LEU A 61 -16.77 -20.72 -22.64
CA LEU A 61 -15.80 -21.48 -23.42
C LEU A 61 -14.53 -21.76 -22.60
N GLY A 62 -14.19 -20.87 -21.66
CA GLY A 62 -13.03 -21.05 -20.79
C GLY A 62 -13.03 -20.06 -19.62
N VAL A 63 -12.34 -20.44 -18.54
CA VAL A 63 -12.14 -19.59 -17.37
C VAL A 63 -10.68 -19.68 -16.93
N VAL A 64 -10.02 -18.53 -16.81
CA VAL A 64 -8.61 -18.45 -16.42
C VAL A 64 -8.47 -17.47 -15.27
N LYS A 65 -7.78 -17.89 -14.21
CA LYS A 65 -7.50 -17.00 -13.09
C LYS A 65 -6.55 -15.91 -13.56
N VAL A 66 -6.93 -14.66 -13.32
CA VAL A 66 -6.04 -13.53 -13.53
C VAL A 66 -5.01 -13.56 -12.39
N GLU A 67 -3.80 -14.00 -12.72
CA GLU A 67 -2.67 -13.79 -11.83
C GLU A 67 -2.44 -12.29 -11.73
N LYS A 68 -2.49 -11.78 -10.50
CA LYS A 68 -1.98 -10.44 -10.27
C LYS A 68 -0.47 -10.54 -10.39
N PRO A 69 0.18 -9.77 -11.28
CA PRO A 69 1.62 -9.66 -11.22
C PRO A 69 1.99 -9.28 -9.79
N GLU A 70 3.03 -9.92 -9.25
CA GLU A 70 3.56 -9.54 -7.95
C GLU A 70 3.79 -8.03 -7.97
N ALA A 71 3.19 -7.35 -7.00
CA ALA A 71 3.24 -5.90 -6.97
C ALA A 71 4.69 -5.49 -6.73
N ASN A 72 5.35 -4.94 -7.76
CA ASN A 72 6.69 -4.40 -7.62
C ASN A 72 6.64 -3.21 -6.64
N ILE A 73 7.07 -3.45 -5.40
CA ILE A 73 7.01 -2.47 -4.32
C ILE A 73 7.91 -1.27 -4.65
N VAL A 74 9.06 -1.52 -5.27
CA VAL A 74 9.99 -0.47 -5.69
C VAL A 74 9.35 0.44 -6.73
N GLU A 75 8.71 -0.12 -7.75
CA GLU A 75 8.00 0.67 -8.77
C GLU A 75 6.82 1.44 -8.16
N LYS A 76 6.14 0.84 -7.18
CA LYS A 76 5.12 1.54 -6.39
C LYS A 76 5.72 2.75 -5.68
N PHE A 77 6.85 2.61 -4.98
CA PHE A 77 7.51 3.71 -4.27
C PHE A 77 8.04 4.78 -5.23
N ARG A 78 8.62 4.42 -6.38
CA ARG A 78 9.01 5.36 -7.44
C ARG A 78 7.85 6.25 -7.88
N ARG A 79 6.67 5.65 -8.09
CA ARG A 79 5.44 6.37 -8.47
C ARG A 79 4.90 7.29 -7.38
N TYR A 80 5.08 6.95 -6.09
CA TYR A 80 4.75 7.89 -5.01
C TYR A 80 5.77 9.01 -4.95
N ALA A 81 7.06 8.69 -4.97
CA ALA A 81 8.16 9.64 -4.95
C ALA A 81 8.08 10.69 -6.07
N SER A 82 7.61 10.29 -7.26
CA SER A 82 7.44 11.20 -8.41
C SER A 82 6.37 12.28 -8.19
N ARG A 83 5.59 12.21 -7.12
CA ARG A 83 4.55 13.19 -6.76
C ARG A 83 5.02 14.19 -5.71
N ALA A 84 6.17 13.95 -5.08
CA ALA A 84 6.69 14.81 -4.03
C ALA A 84 6.99 16.21 -4.59
N THR A 85 6.57 17.25 -3.88
CA THR A 85 6.83 18.65 -4.25
C THR A 85 7.90 19.32 -3.39
N PHE A 86 8.59 18.55 -2.55
CA PHE A 86 9.64 19.01 -1.65
C PHE A 86 10.99 18.31 -1.93
N PRO A 87 12.12 18.98 -1.65
CA PRO A 87 13.43 18.35 -1.75
C PRO A 87 13.59 17.33 -0.62
N SER A 88 14.00 16.10 -0.93
CA SER A 88 14.36 15.10 0.08
C SER A 88 15.33 14.06 -0.49
N ALA A 89 16.35 13.70 0.28
CA ALA A 89 17.28 12.64 -0.07
C ALA A 89 16.57 11.29 -0.24
N PHE A 90 15.60 10.99 0.61
CA PHE A 90 14.86 9.73 0.58
C PHE A 90 13.98 9.61 -0.68
N VAL A 91 13.29 10.69 -1.05
CA VAL A 91 12.52 10.77 -2.30
C VAL A 91 13.41 10.54 -3.52
N ARG A 92 14.58 11.21 -3.58
CA ARG A 92 15.56 11.00 -4.66
C ARG A 92 16.03 9.55 -4.71
N LYS A 93 16.33 8.95 -3.55
CA LYS A 93 16.74 7.55 -3.45
C LYS A 93 15.67 6.60 -3.98
N CYS A 94 14.40 6.84 -3.66
CA CYS A 94 13.29 6.05 -4.18
C CYS A 94 13.16 6.18 -5.69
N LEU A 95 13.29 7.38 -6.27
CA LEU A 95 13.22 7.59 -7.72
C LEU A 95 14.33 6.84 -8.49
N MET A 96 15.52 6.75 -7.90
CA MET A 96 16.71 6.08 -8.46
C MET A 96 16.74 4.56 -8.20
N ALA A 97 15.78 4.02 -7.46
CA ALA A 97 15.77 2.61 -7.10
C ALA A 97 15.56 1.72 -8.33
N ASP A 98 16.28 0.59 -8.34
CA ASP A 98 16.24 -0.44 -9.38
C ASP A 98 15.02 -1.35 -9.16
N PRO A 99 14.01 -1.34 -10.06
CA PRO A 99 12.82 -2.15 -9.91
C PRO A 99 13.08 -3.66 -10.03
N THR A 100 14.25 -4.08 -10.51
CA THR A 100 14.60 -5.51 -10.59
C THR A 100 15.06 -6.09 -9.24
N LYS A 101 15.27 -5.22 -8.24
CA LYS A 101 15.72 -5.58 -6.88
C LYS A 101 14.65 -5.30 -5.84
N GLY A 102 14.79 -5.91 -4.66
CA GLY A 102 13.94 -5.64 -3.51
C GLY A 102 14.18 -4.27 -2.86
N CYS A 103 13.30 -3.89 -1.92
CA CYS A 103 13.45 -2.63 -1.17
C CYS A 103 14.74 -2.59 -0.32
N TYR A 104 15.07 -3.69 0.35
CA TYR A 104 16.30 -3.83 1.15
C TYR A 104 17.57 -3.70 0.31
N GLU A 105 17.62 -4.36 -0.85
CA GLU A 105 18.77 -4.30 -1.76
C GLU A 105 18.98 -2.89 -2.34
N ASN A 106 17.90 -2.16 -2.57
CA ASN A 106 17.92 -0.74 -2.91
C ASN A 106 18.19 0.17 -1.70
N ARG A 107 18.36 -0.40 -0.51
CA ARG A 107 18.52 0.28 0.78
C ARG A 107 17.38 1.24 1.12
N LEU A 108 16.19 1.03 0.58
CA LEU A 108 15.01 1.86 0.88
C LEU A 108 14.43 1.55 2.26
N THR A 109 14.60 0.29 2.69
CA THR A 109 14.11 -0.28 3.93
C THR A 109 15.19 -1.17 4.54
N THR A 110 15.01 -1.58 5.80
CA THR A 110 15.86 -2.57 6.48
C THR A 110 15.43 -4.02 6.26
N GLY A 111 14.46 -4.26 5.36
CA GLY A 111 14.03 -5.62 4.99
C GLY A 111 13.11 -6.24 6.05
N THR A 112 12.14 -5.48 6.52
CA THR A 112 11.27 -5.89 7.63
C THR A 112 9.86 -6.21 7.16
N ARG A 113 9.01 -6.69 8.07
CA ARG A 113 7.61 -7.04 7.77
C ARG A 113 6.74 -5.84 7.37
N ILE A 114 7.20 -4.60 7.55
CA ILE A 114 6.48 -3.40 7.10
C ILE A 114 6.94 -2.91 5.73
N ASP A 115 7.85 -3.63 5.07
CA ASP A 115 8.25 -3.34 3.70
C ASP A 115 7.01 -3.32 2.78
N GLY A 116 6.83 -2.20 2.07
CA GLY A 116 5.68 -1.97 1.19
C GLY A 116 4.41 -1.47 1.86
N GLU A 117 4.40 -1.35 3.20
CA GLU A 117 3.34 -0.66 3.93
C GLU A 117 3.37 0.83 3.59
N ILE A 118 2.19 1.39 3.36
CA ILE A 118 2.00 2.82 3.12
C ILE A 118 0.91 3.33 4.05
N ILE A 119 1.22 4.40 4.79
CA ILE A 119 0.27 5.10 5.65
C ILE A 119 0.07 6.49 5.08
N SER A 120 -1.18 6.89 4.84
CA SER A 120 -1.47 8.26 4.42
C SER A 120 -1.67 9.19 5.62
N LEU A 121 -1.37 10.48 5.45
CA LEU A 121 -1.75 11.53 6.40
C LEU A 121 -3.26 11.49 6.67
N LYS A 122 -4.09 11.23 5.67
CA LYS A 122 -5.54 11.02 5.85
C LYS A 122 -5.90 9.85 6.80
N ALA A 123 -5.06 8.83 6.89
CA ALA A 123 -5.25 7.75 7.86
C ALA A 123 -4.85 8.19 9.28
N VAL A 124 -3.80 9.01 9.40
CA VAL A 124 -3.34 9.61 10.67
C VAL A 124 -4.35 10.66 11.18
N GLU A 125 -4.93 11.44 10.27
CA GLU A 125 -5.88 12.54 10.54
C GLU A 125 -7.13 12.05 11.31
N ARG A 126 -7.53 10.78 11.14
CA ARG A 126 -8.63 10.17 11.90
C ARG A 126 -8.33 10.03 13.39
N HIS A 127 -7.06 10.07 13.76
CA HIS A 127 -6.57 9.90 15.12
C HIS A 127 -6.02 11.21 15.70
N ALA A 128 -5.37 12.02 14.87
CA ALA A 128 -4.73 13.26 15.29
C ALA A 128 -4.90 14.36 14.23
N PRO A 129 -6.11 14.93 14.07
CA PRO A 129 -6.39 15.93 13.03
C PRO A 129 -5.53 17.19 13.18
N TRP A 130 -5.37 17.67 14.42
CA TRP A 130 -4.53 18.83 14.74
C TRP A 130 -3.05 18.59 14.37
N ALA A 131 -2.53 17.39 14.63
CA ALA A 131 -1.14 17.07 14.36
C ALA A 131 -0.87 17.03 12.84
N VAL A 132 -1.84 16.56 12.05
CA VAL A 132 -1.77 16.52 10.58
C VAL A 132 -1.90 17.91 9.97
N GLU A 133 -2.76 18.76 10.50
CA GLU A 133 -2.91 20.16 10.05
C GLU A 133 -1.59 20.93 10.21
N GLU A 134 -1.01 20.90 11.41
CA GLU A 134 0.28 21.55 11.69
C GLU A 134 1.42 20.93 10.87
N PHE A 135 1.42 19.61 10.68
CA PHE A 135 2.40 18.95 9.81
C PHE A 135 2.33 19.43 8.36
N ARG A 136 1.12 19.52 7.78
CA ARG A 136 0.93 20.02 6.40
C ARG A 136 1.36 21.46 6.26
N LYS A 137 1.04 22.31 7.26
CA LYS A 137 1.49 23.70 7.32
C LYS A 137 3.02 23.79 7.37
N ALA A 138 3.65 23.06 8.28
CA ALA A 138 5.10 23.05 8.42
C ALA A 138 5.81 22.52 7.16
N LEU A 139 5.25 21.50 6.50
CA LEU A 139 5.77 21.00 5.22
C LEU A 139 5.70 22.06 4.11
N ALA A 140 4.58 22.81 4.03
CA ALA A 140 4.41 23.87 3.05
C ALA A 140 5.35 25.07 3.32
N GLU A 141 5.53 25.43 4.59
CA GLU A 141 6.44 26.49 5.04
C GLU A 141 7.92 26.07 5.08
N ARG A 142 8.19 24.76 4.93
CA ARG A 142 9.52 24.13 5.00
C ARG A 142 10.24 24.45 6.32
N CYS A 143 9.52 24.30 7.43
CA CYS A 143 10.07 24.49 8.78
C CYS A 143 10.06 23.18 9.57
N ALA A 144 10.87 23.14 10.63
CA ALA A 144 10.91 22.00 11.54
C ALA A 144 9.62 21.91 12.35
N TYR A 145 9.18 20.68 12.64
CA TYR A 145 7.96 20.41 13.39
C TYR A 145 8.08 19.06 14.10
N HIS A 146 7.59 18.99 15.34
CA HIS A 146 7.40 17.74 16.06
C HIS A 146 6.04 17.80 16.76
N SER A 147 5.18 16.83 16.47
CA SER A 147 3.90 16.72 17.16
C SER A 147 4.09 16.23 18.60
N GLY A 148 3.12 16.53 19.47
CA GLY A 148 2.91 15.72 20.67
C GLY A 148 2.57 14.27 20.32
N ARG A 149 2.69 13.36 21.28
CA ARG A 149 2.27 11.96 21.13
C ARG A 149 0.74 11.87 20.98
N PHE A 150 0.28 10.99 20.11
CA PHE A 150 -1.14 10.69 19.92
C PHE A 150 -1.39 9.17 19.84
N ASP A 151 -2.62 8.75 20.14
CA ASP A 151 -3.02 7.35 19.97
C ASP A 151 -3.13 7.00 18.49
N PHE A 152 -2.31 6.06 18.01
CA PHE A 152 -2.40 5.61 16.62
C PHE A 152 -2.45 4.10 16.54
N ARG A 153 -3.67 3.55 16.37
CA ARG A 153 -3.92 2.10 16.21
C ARG A 153 -3.33 1.24 17.33
N GLY A 154 -3.38 1.72 18.57
CA GLY A 154 -2.82 1.04 19.75
C GLY A 154 -1.34 1.33 20.03
N TYR A 155 -0.71 2.21 19.25
CA TYR A 155 0.69 2.65 19.42
C TYR A 155 0.75 4.14 19.79
N ASP A 156 1.91 4.58 20.29
CA ASP A 156 2.24 5.99 20.42
C ASP A 156 2.67 6.51 19.05
N GLY A 157 1.89 7.42 18.47
CA GLY A 157 2.16 8.06 17.20
C GLY A 157 2.78 9.44 17.38
N THR A 158 3.78 9.76 16.56
CA THR A 158 4.32 11.13 16.43
C THR A 158 4.64 11.45 14.98
N LEU A 159 4.34 12.67 14.55
CA LEU A 159 4.76 13.22 13.27
C LEU A 159 5.93 14.18 13.47
N TRP A 160 6.88 14.18 12.54
CA TRP A 160 8.03 15.06 12.62
C TRP A 160 8.54 15.50 11.24
N ILE A 161 9.11 16.71 11.20
CA ILE A 161 9.79 17.33 10.07
C ILE A 161 11.06 17.98 10.59
N GLU A 162 12.18 17.67 9.94
CA GLU A 162 13.46 18.34 10.11
C GLU A 162 13.97 18.83 8.75
N ILE A 163 14.73 19.91 8.76
CA ILE A 163 15.35 20.49 7.57
C ILE A 163 16.86 20.31 7.69
N ALA A 164 17.49 19.69 6.68
CA ALA A 164 18.93 19.53 6.66
C ALA A 164 19.63 20.91 6.63
N ASP A 165 20.52 21.14 7.59
CA ASP A 165 21.25 22.40 7.77
C ASP A 165 22.52 22.47 6.91
N LYS A 166 23.09 21.30 6.58
CA LYS A 166 24.30 21.12 5.79
C LYS A 166 24.21 19.89 4.89
N ASP A 167 25.17 19.79 3.97
CA ASP A 167 25.40 18.59 3.18
C ASP A 167 26.17 17.56 4.04
N ASP A 168 25.73 16.30 4.05
CA ASP A 168 26.36 15.21 4.83
C ASP A 168 26.62 13.94 4.01
N GLY A 169 26.64 14.07 2.68
CA GLY A 169 26.82 12.98 1.73
C GLY A 169 25.54 12.21 1.40
N TYR A 170 24.54 12.22 2.28
CA TYR A 170 23.20 11.69 1.97
C TYR A 170 22.19 12.83 1.77
N TYR A 171 22.10 13.72 2.75
CA TYR A 171 21.29 14.93 2.70
C TYR A 171 22.07 16.08 2.08
N ARG A 172 21.32 16.93 1.37
CA ARG A 172 21.75 18.26 0.91
C ARG A 172 21.08 19.30 1.79
N LYS A 173 21.72 20.44 2.00
CA LYS A 173 21.16 21.59 2.73
C LYS A 173 19.80 21.96 2.15
N GLY A 174 18.80 22.09 3.02
CA GLY A 174 17.41 22.36 2.68
C GLY A 174 16.57 21.13 2.34
N ASP A 175 17.16 19.92 2.33
CA ASP A 175 16.36 18.69 2.22
C ASP A 175 15.45 18.51 3.43
N ILE A 176 14.23 18.07 3.15
CA ILE A 176 13.25 17.69 4.16
C ILE A 176 13.47 16.24 4.56
N LYS A 177 13.58 16.03 5.87
CA LYS A 177 13.49 14.75 6.56
C LYS A 177 12.15 14.76 7.28
N ALA A 178 11.26 13.82 6.98
CA ALA A 178 9.96 13.80 7.62
C ALA A 178 9.45 12.38 7.74
N GLY A 179 8.66 12.14 8.78
CA GLY A 179 8.21 10.80 9.08
C GLY A 179 7.05 10.72 10.07
N LEU A 180 6.59 9.49 10.21
CA LEU A 180 5.68 9.03 11.25
C LEU A 180 6.41 7.96 12.05
N SER A 181 6.55 8.20 13.36
CA SER A 181 6.95 7.15 14.30
C SER A 181 5.70 6.53 14.90
N LYS A 182 5.67 5.20 14.93
CA LYS A 182 4.59 4.40 15.51
C LYS A 182 5.23 3.47 16.55
N GLU A 183 5.38 3.96 17.77
CA GLU A 183 6.18 3.36 18.83
C GLU A 183 5.35 2.49 19.76
N TYR A 184 5.96 1.45 20.33
CA TYR A 184 5.38 0.73 21.46
C TYR A 184 5.20 1.67 22.65
N ARG A 185 4.12 1.50 23.40
CA ARG A 185 3.69 2.43 24.46
C ARG A 185 4.81 2.68 25.48
N GLY A 186 5.29 3.92 25.52
CA GLY A 186 6.33 4.34 26.46
C GLY A 186 7.72 3.73 26.26
N CYS A 187 7.97 3.01 25.15
CA CYS A 187 9.24 2.31 24.93
C CYS A 187 10.23 3.07 24.03
N GLY A 188 9.75 4.02 23.22
CA GLY A 188 10.62 4.81 22.31
C GLY A 188 11.19 4.03 21.13
N ASN A 189 10.81 2.76 20.97
CA ASN A 189 11.11 1.92 19.81
C ASN A 189 9.80 1.47 19.12
N GLY A 190 9.86 1.14 17.84
CA GLY A 190 8.71 0.62 17.12
C GLY A 190 8.86 0.67 15.62
N TYR A 191 7.82 1.13 14.92
CA TYR A 191 7.75 1.11 13.47
C TYR A 191 7.96 2.51 12.92
N TYR A 192 8.94 2.67 12.04
CA TYR A 192 9.30 3.96 11.47
C TYR A 192 8.92 4.05 10.02
N TYR A 193 8.31 5.18 9.67
CA TYR A 193 7.85 5.46 8.32
C TYR A 193 8.38 6.80 7.86
N LEU A 194 8.92 6.86 6.64
CA LEU A 194 9.43 8.09 6.04
C LEU A 194 8.46 8.64 4.99
N LEU A 195 8.33 9.97 4.97
CA LEU A 195 7.49 10.68 4.02
C LEU A 195 8.03 10.52 2.59
N ILE A 196 7.19 10.03 1.68
CA ILE A 196 7.58 9.75 0.28
C ILE A 196 6.96 10.72 -0.72
N ASP A 197 5.83 11.31 -0.39
CA ASP A 197 5.19 12.41 -1.10
C ASP A 197 4.48 13.31 -0.09
N ASN A 198 3.67 14.27 -0.53
CA ASN A 198 3.02 15.22 0.38
C ASN A 198 1.97 14.60 1.32
N GLU A 199 1.55 13.35 1.10
CA GLU A 199 0.42 12.72 1.79
C GLU A 199 0.69 11.31 2.30
N HIS A 200 1.83 10.70 2.00
CA HIS A 200 2.09 9.28 2.26
C HIS A 200 3.45 9.05 2.89
N PHE A 201 3.47 8.11 3.84
CA PHE A 201 4.67 7.56 4.46
C PHE A 201 4.84 6.11 4.04
N ILE A 202 6.08 5.64 3.93
CA ILE A 202 6.41 4.23 3.65
C ILE A 202 7.17 3.62 4.82
N GLY A 203 6.86 2.38 5.16
CA GLY A 203 7.53 1.66 6.25
C GLY A 203 8.99 1.40 5.87
N VAL A 204 9.92 1.82 6.72
CA VAL A 204 11.36 1.71 6.45
C VAL A 204 12.09 0.82 7.44
N ASP A 205 11.67 0.82 8.71
CA ASP A 205 12.41 0.16 9.77
C ASP A 205 11.56 -0.24 10.96
N ILE A 206 12.07 -1.20 11.73
CA ILE A 206 11.53 -1.62 13.02
C ILE A 206 12.70 -1.73 14.01
N ASP A 207 12.63 -0.98 15.11
CA ASP A 207 13.55 -1.08 16.25
C ASP A 207 13.05 -2.07 17.32
#